data_AF-A0AA85AUE7-F1
#
_entry.id   AF-A0AA85AUE7-F1
#
_cell.length_a   1.000
_cell.length_b   1.000
_cell.length_c   1.000
_cell.angle_alpha   90.00
_cell.angle_beta   90.00
_cell.angle_gamma   90.00
#
_symmetry.space_group_name_H-M   'P 1'
#
loop_
_entity.id
_entity.type
_entity.pdbx_description
1 polymer ?
#
loop_
_entity_poly.entity_id
_entity_poly.type
_entity_poly.pdbx_seq_one_letter_code
_entity_poly.pdbx_strand_id
1 'polypeptide(L)'
;MCDHSIGGHCCHSHKADNSPSFSLYWFIDTNNVECLNESVSGSGKLVFKPYEDRKDSTVYVESDVDQELLFNIPFTGNIKLMSIIISGADTEQHPSQVSLYKNKPFMTFEDLSAECEQSLELTVDPNGEVIYPLKISRFSNVQTLSLHFSANYGGDTTRIHYIGLRGDYTPAPRREAVITNYEVTPNVSDLKDNILQTQSRFVE
;
A
#
# COMPACT_ATOMS: atom_id res chain seq x y z
N MET A 1 45.45 -32.26 1.77
CA MET A 1 45.77 -31.03 1.01
C MET A 1 44.47 -30.51 0.42
N CYS A 2 44.22 -29.21 0.61
CA CYS A 2 43.09 -28.40 0.14
C CYS A 2 42.88 -28.57 -1.39
N ASP A 3 41.74 -28.27 -2.02
CA ASP A 3 41.04 -26.98 -2.02
C ASP A 3 39.68 -27.05 -2.78
N HIS A 4 38.94 -25.92 -2.75
CA HIS A 4 37.52 -25.63 -2.93
C HIS A 4 36.95 -25.64 -4.38
N SER A 5 35.60 -25.64 -4.49
CA SER A 5 34.78 -24.70 -5.31
C SER A 5 33.29 -25.12 -5.24
N ILE A 6 32.48 -24.51 -4.38
CA ILE A 6 31.53 -23.40 -4.66
C ILE A 6 30.63 -23.64 -5.88
N GLY A 7 29.35 -23.86 -5.61
CA GLY A 7 28.26 -23.85 -6.58
C GLY A 7 26.93 -23.64 -5.85
N GLY A 8 26.75 -22.43 -5.30
CA GLY A 8 25.54 -22.02 -4.60
C GLY A 8 24.34 -21.99 -5.53
N HIS A 9 23.54 -23.05 -5.48
CA HIS A 9 22.21 -23.05 -6.05
C HIS A 9 21.27 -22.43 -5.01
N CYS A 10 21.12 -21.10 -5.05
CA CYS A 10 20.05 -20.40 -4.34
C CYS A 10 18.71 -20.82 -4.98
N CYS A 11 18.16 -21.92 -4.49
CA CYS A 11 16.78 -22.27 -4.67
C CYS A 11 15.92 -21.23 -3.92
N HIS A 12 15.52 -20.16 -4.61
CA HIS A 12 14.32 -19.41 -4.25
C HIS A 12 13.11 -20.30 -4.49
N SER A 13 12.95 -21.30 -3.62
CA SER A 13 11.70 -22.02 -3.48
C SER A 13 10.72 -21.01 -2.89
N HIS A 14 9.90 -20.39 -3.75
CA HIS A 14 8.66 -19.73 -3.36
C HIS A 14 7.68 -20.77 -2.82
N LYS A 15 8.02 -21.41 -1.70
CA LYS A 15 6.98 -21.94 -0.83
C LYS A 15 6.34 -20.70 -0.23
N ALA A 16 5.07 -20.48 -0.57
CA ALA A 16 4.22 -19.52 0.10
C ALA A 16 4.19 -19.92 1.57
N ASP A 17 5.15 -19.40 2.33
CA ASP A 17 5.24 -19.64 3.74
C ASP A 17 3.98 -19.01 4.34
N ASN A 18 3.08 -19.87 4.79
CA ASN A 18 1.78 -19.44 5.31
C ASN A 18 1.92 -18.73 6.67
N SER A 19 3.15 -18.43 7.11
CA SER A 19 3.40 -17.72 8.34
C SER A 19 2.66 -16.37 8.42
N PRO A 20 2.04 -16.06 9.58
CA PRO A 20 1.46 -14.74 9.86
C PRO A 20 2.50 -13.60 9.81
N SER A 21 3.80 -13.92 9.72
CA SER A 21 4.91 -12.96 9.57
C SER A 21 4.76 -11.96 8.42
N PHE A 22 3.94 -12.28 7.41
CA PHE A 22 3.73 -11.42 6.24
C PHE A 22 2.43 -10.60 6.29
N SER A 23 1.69 -10.61 7.41
CA SER A 23 0.45 -9.82 7.52
C SER A 23 0.76 -8.33 7.55
N LEU A 24 0.11 -7.56 6.67
CA LEU A 24 0.26 -6.11 6.61
C LEU A 24 -0.77 -5.36 7.48
N TYR A 25 -1.65 -6.08 8.18
CA TYR A 25 -2.74 -5.50 8.97
C TYR A 25 -2.29 -4.37 9.92
N TRP A 26 -1.20 -4.61 10.66
CA TRP A 26 -0.65 -3.65 11.63
C TRP A 26 -0.06 -2.38 11.01
N PHE A 27 0.16 -2.36 9.69
CA PHE A 27 0.72 -1.23 8.96
C PHE A 27 -0.33 -0.46 8.16
N ILE A 28 -1.60 -0.88 8.23
CA ILE A 28 -2.72 -0.15 7.65
C ILE A 28 -3.09 0.99 8.59
N ASP A 29 -3.20 2.20 8.05
CA ASP A 29 -3.72 3.33 8.80
C ASP A 29 -5.26 3.29 8.79
N THR A 30 -5.82 2.41 9.61
CA THR A 30 -7.26 2.11 9.70
C THR A 30 -8.13 3.34 10.03
N ASN A 31 -7.56 4.38 10.63
CA ASN A 31 -8.29 5.62 10.91
C ASN A 31 -8.57 6.44 9.64
N ASN A 32 -7.69 6.33 8.65
CA ASN A 32 -7.76 7.05 7.38
C ASN A 32 -8.20 6.14 6.22
N VAL A 33 -8.63 4.90 6.51
CA VAL A 33 -9.28 4.05 5.52
C VAL A 33 -10.63 4.63 5.16
N GLU A 34 -10.86 4.81 3.87
CA GLU A 34 -12.15 5.25 3.33
C GLU A 34 -12.74 4.14 2.48
N CYS A 35 -14.06 3.95 2.61
CA CYS A 35 -14.83 3.04 1.78
C CYS A 35 -15.99 3.84 1.17
N LEU A 36 -16.05 3.87 -0.17
CA LEU A 36 -17.11 4.52 -0.91
C LEU A 36 -18.17 3.48 -1.31
N ASN A 37 -19.43 3.92 -1.32
CA ASN A 37 -20.63 3.12 -1.54
C ASN A 37 -20.91 2.06 -0.45
N GLU A 38 -20.38 2.23 0.76
CA GLU A 38 -20.78 1.40 1.92
C GLU A 38 -22.15 1.83 2.46
N SER A 39 -23.03 0.88 2.74
CA SER A 39 -24.37 1.16 3.29
C SER A 39 -24.31 1.73 4.70
N VAL A 40 -23.38 1.24 5.52
CA VAL A 40 -23.11 1.75 6.86
C VAL A 40 -21.77 2.46 6.87
N SER A 41 -21.79 3.77 7.13
CA SER A 41 -20.58 4.59 7.19
C SER A 41 -19.58 4.06 8.22
N GLY A 42 -18.34 3.86 7.80
CA GLY A 42 -17.25 3.34 8.60
C GLY A 42 -17.29 1.83 8.83
N SER A 43 -18.08 1.07 8.08
CA SER A 43 -18.08 -0.40 8.15
C SER A 43 -16.92 -1.01 7.36
N GLY A 44 -16.52 -0.40 6.25
CA GLY A 44 -15.43 -0.84 5.39
C GLY A 44 -14.05 -0.86 6.05
N LYS A 45 -13.81 -0.05 7.09
CA LYS A 45 -12.56 -0.14 7.87
C LYS A 45 -12.52 -1.34 8.83
N LEU A 46 -13.67 -1.91 9.18
CA LEU A 46 -13.78 -2.99 10.17
C LEU A 46 -13.46 -4.37 9.58
N VAL A 47 -13.48 -4.50 8.25
CA VAL A 47 -13.15 -5.77 7.57
C VAL A 47 -11.64 -6.05 7.50
N PHE A 48 -10.82 -5.07 7.87
CA PHE A 48 -9.39 -5.26 8.12
C PHE A 48 -9.24 -5.75 9.56
N LYS A 49 -8.85 -7.02 9.72
CA LYS A 49 -8.67 -7.67 11.02
C LYS A 49 -7.52 -8.67 10.97
N PRO A 50 -7.08 -9.23 12.11
CA PRO A 50 -6.07 -10.28 12.11
C PRO A 50 -6.48 -11.50 11.28
N TYR A 51 -5.49 -12.21 10.73
CA TYR A 51 -5.71 -13.39 9.89
C TYR A 51 -6.47 -14.52 10.61
N GLU A 52 -6.34 -14.59 11.93
CA GLU A 52 -7.03 -15.57 12.78
C GLU A 52 -8.55 -15.35 12.80
N ASP A 53 -8.98 -14.08 12.72
CA ASP A 53 -10.38 -13.67 12.77
C ASP A 53 -11.05 -13.64 11.40
N ARG A 54 -10.36 -14.07 10.33
CA ARG A 54 -10.89 -14.02 8.96
C ARG A 54 -12.19 -14.80 8.76
N LYS A 55 -12.44 -15.83 9.59
CA LYS A 55 -13.64 -16.68 9.55
C LYS A 55 -14.83 -16.07 10.31
N ASP A 56 -14.61 -15.00 11.05
CA ASP A 56 -15.69 -14.27 11.69
C ASP A 56 -16.47 -13.51 10.61
N SER A 57 -17.75 -13.84 10.41
CA SER A 57 -18.62 -13.16 9.45
C SER A 57 -19.53 -12.12 10.12
N THR A 58 -19.37 -11.88 11.43
CA THR A 58 -20.24 -10.97 12.19
C THR A 58 -19.99 -9.51 11.83
N VAL A 59 -18.73 -9.18 11.52
CA VAL A 59 -18.31 -7.87 11.03
C VAL A 59 -18.19 -7.92 9.52
N TYR A 60 -18.88 -6.99 8.84
CA TYR A 60 -18.88 -6.90 7.39
C TYR A 60 -19.12 -5.47 6.91
N VAL A 61 -18.78 -5.26 5.65
CA VAL A 61 -19.22 -4.12 4.84
C VAL A 61 -20.14 -4.65 3.75
N GLU A 62 -21.20 -3.91 3.51
CA GLU A 62 -22.17 -4.16 2.45
C GLU A 62 -22.33 -2.89 1.63
N SER A 63 -22.47 -3.03 0.32
CA SER A 63 -22.73 -1.90 -0.56
C SER A 63 -24.18 -1.42 -0.46
N ASP A 64 -24.41 -0.13 -0.70
CA ASP A 64 -25.72 0.49 -0.43
C ASP A 64 -26.74 0.31 -1.55
N VAL A 65 -26.37 0.65 -2.79
CA VAL A 65 -27.31 0.76 -3.92
C VAL A 65 -27.12 -0.35 -4.94
N ASP A 66 -25.87 -0.72 -5.19
CA ASP A 66 -25.44 -1.62 -6.25
C ASP A 66 -24.23 -2.43 -5.78
N GLN A 67 -23.70 -3.33 -6.61
CA GLN A 67 -22.56 -4.18 -6.24
C GLN A 67 -21.20 -3.47 -6.08
N GLU A 68 -21.06 -2.20 -6.44
CA GLU A 68 -19.76 -1.53 -6.45
C GLU A 68 -19.31 -1.09 -5.06
N LEU A 69 -18.03 -1.35 -4.75
CA LEU A 69 -17.37 -0.82 -3.55
C LEU A 69 -15.97 -0.32 -3.93
N LEU A 70 -15.55 0.81 -3.36
CA LEU A 70 -14.21 1.34 -3.56
C LEU A 70 -13.53 1.64 -2.22
N PHE A 71 -12.43 0.96 -1.95
CA PHE A 71 -11.62 1.16 -0.75
C PHE A 71 -10.40 1.98 -1.08
N ASN A 72 -10.08 2.96 -0.24
CA ASN A 72 -8.81 3.69 -0.23
C ASN A 72 -8.08 3.35 1.07
N ILE A 73 -6.94 2.67 0.94
CA ILE A 73 -6.22 2.05 2.05
C ILE A 73 -4.84 2.70 2.16
N PRO A 74 -4.66 3.70 3.05
CA PRO A 74 -3.35 4.25 3.35
C PRO A 74 -2.55 3.30 4.26
N PHE A 75 -1.23 3.26 4.06
CA PHE A 75 -0.29 2.56 4.93
C PHE A 75 0.58 3.56 5.70
N THR A 76 1.04 3.15 6.88
CA THR A 76 1.94 3.96 7.73
C THR A 76 3.38 4.05 7.20
N GLY A 77 3.66 3.38 6.08
CA GLY A 77 4.97 3.32 5.45
C GLY A 77 4.88 2.69 4.07
N ASN A 78 6.02 2.25 3.54
CA ASN A 78 6.08 1.70 2.19
C ASN A 78 5.97 0.18 2.26
N ILE A 79 4.98 -0.40 1.59
CA ILE A 79 4.83 -1.86 1.51
C ILE A 79 5.27 -2.38 0.14
N LYS A 80 5.60 -3.67 0.12
CA LYS A 80 5.68 -4.48 -1.09
C LYS A 80 4.59 -5.54 -0.98
N LEU A 81 3.51 -5.37 -1.73
CA LEU A 81 2.37 -6.29 -1.69
C LEU A 81 2.67 -7.54 -2.53
N MET A 82 2.45 -8.71 -1.95
CA MET A 82 2.72 -10.00 -2.58
C MET A 82 1.45 -10.78 -2.88
N SER A 83 0.47 -10.73 -1.98
CA SER A 83 -0.82 -11.38 -2.18
C SER A 83 -1.93 -10.71 -1.39
N ILE A 84 -3.16 -10.99 -1.80
CA ILE A 84 -4.39 -10.54 -1.16
C ILE A 84 -5.29 -11.74 -0.87
N ILE A 85 -6.05 -11.65 0.21
CA ILE A 85 -7.07 -12.60 0.63
C ILE A 85 -8.35 -11.80 0.77
N ILE A 86 -9.43 -12.30 0.18
CA ILE A 86 -10.73 -11.64 0.21
C ILE A 86 -11.75 -12.68 0.60
N SER A 87 -12.54 -12.37 1.64
CA SER A 87 -13.66 -13.20 2.04
C SER A 87 -14.93 -12.37 2.03
N GLY A 88 -15.93 -12.85 1.29
CA GLY A 88 -17.26 -12.26 1.22
C GLY A 88 -18.35 -13.25 1.61
N ALA A 89 -19.59 -12.90 1.31
CA ALA A 89 -20.75 -13.75 1.63
C ALA A 89 -20.64 -15.16 1.03
N ASP A 90 -21.33 -16.13 1.64
CA ASP A 90 -21.46 -17.49 1.12
C ASP A 90 -22.52 -17.62 -0.02
N THR A 91 -22.98 -16.48 -0.55
CA THR A 91 -24.05 -16.36 -1.54
C THR A 91 -23.59 -15.55 -2.76
N GLU A 92 -24.54 -15.20 -3.64
CA GLU A 92 -24.32 -14.39 -4.84
C GLU A 92 -23.81 -12.96 -4.55
N GLN A 93 -23.88 -12.52 -3.29
CA GLN A 93 -23.31 -11.24 -2.82
C GLN A 93 -21.78 -11.26 -2.67
N HIS A 94 -21.12 -12.41 -2.87
CA HIS A 94 -19.66 -12.48 -2.83
C HIS A 94 -19.07 -11.68 -4.01
N PRO A 95 -18.02 -10.87 -3.81
CA PRO A 95 -17.37 -10.18 -4.92
C PRO A 95 -16.75 -11.20 -5.91
N SER A 96 -16.92 -10.97 -7.20
CA SER A 96 -16.40 -11.83 -8.27
C SER A 96 -15.20 -11.20 -8.97
N GLN A 97 -15.04 -9.87 -8.90
CA GLN A 97 -13.92 -9.16 -9.49
C GLN A 97 -13.41 -8.05 -8.57
N VAL A 98 -12.09 -7.89 -8.53
CA VAL A 98 -11.44 -6.75 -7.89
C VAL A 98 -10.34 -6.18 -8.77
N SER A 99 -10.31 -4.86 -8.88
CA SER A 99 -9.26 -4.10 -9.58
C SER A 99 -8.42 -3.34 -8.56
N LEU A 100 -7.09 -3.46 -8.69
CA LEU A 100 -6.14 -2.89 -7.74
C LEU A 100 -5.43 -1.69 -8.36
N TYR A 101 -5.40 -0.60 -7.62
CA TYR A 101 -4.72 0.64 -7.99
C TYR A 101 -3.70 1.01 -6.94
N LYS A 102 -2.54 1.50 -7.38
CA LYS A 102 -1.42 1.81 -6.52
C LYS A 102 -1.16 3.31 -6.49
N ASN A 103 -0.90 3.83 -5.30
CA ASN A 103 -0.45 5.20 -5.04
C ASN A 103 -1.35 6.28 -5.65
N LYS A 104 -2.66 6.00 -5.67
CA LYS A 104 -3.71 6.98 -5.99
C LYS A 104 -4.48 7.29 -4.70
N PRO A 105 -4.06 8.31 -3.93
CA PRO A 105 -4.78 8.69 -2.73
C PRO A 105 -6.15 9.27 -3.10
N PHE A 106 -7.16 9.05 -2.25
CA PHE A 106 -8.51 9.60 -2.40
C PHE A 106 -9.18 9.26 -3.75
N MET A 107 -8.98 8.03 -4.22
CA MET A 107 -9.56 7.59 -5.49
C MET A 107 -11.10 7.58 -5.41
N THR A 108 -11.74 8.07 -6.46
CA THR A 108 -13.19 8.08 -6.63
C THR A 108 -13.62 7.20 -7.82
N PHE A 109 -14.92 7.02 -8.01
CA PHE A 109 -15.44 6.26 -9.16
C PHE A 109 -15.12 6.92 -10.51
N GLU A 110 -14.88 8.24 -10.55
CA GLU A 110 -14.49 8.95 -11.79
C GLU A 110 -13.06 8.58 -12.24
N ASP A 111 -12.20 8.24 -11.28
CA ASP A 111 -10.80 7.87 -11.51
C ASP A 111 -10.62 6.45 -12.05
N LEU A 112 -11.69 5.65 -12.07
CA LEU A 112 -11.68 4.24 -12.51
C LEU A 112 -11.40 4.09 -14.01
N SER A 113 -11.52 5.18 -14.78
CA SER A 113 -11.14 5.23 -16.21
C SER A 113 -9.66 4.99 -16.45
N ALA A 114 -8.82 5.18 -15.43
CA ALA A 114 -7.40 4.93 -15.51
C ALA A 114 -7.07 3.42 -15.46
N GLU A 115 -5.95 3.03 -16.07
CA GLU A 115 -5.49 1.63 -16.03
C GLU A 115 -5.24 1.17 -14.59
N CYS A 116 -5.75 -0.01 -14.25
CA CYS A 116 -5.46 -0.69 -12.98
C CYS A 116 -4.13 -1.45 -13.08
N GLU A 117 -3.43 -1.62 -11.96
CA GLU A 117 -2.16 -2.34 -11.93
C GLU A 117 -2.34 -3.84 -12.17
N GLN A 118 -3.44 -4.38 -11.62
CA GLN A 118 -3.85 -5.76 -11.78
C GLN A 118 -5.34 -5.89 -11.47
N SER A 119 -6.06 -6.67 -12.27
CA SER A 119 -7.41 -7.13 -11.96
C SER A 119 -7.36 -8.62 -11.60
N LEU A 120 -8.21 -9.04 -10.67
CA LEU A 120 -8.33 -10.41 -10.20
C LEU A 120 -9.77 -10.87 -10.34
N GLU A 121 -9.94 -12.10 -10.82
CA GLU A 121 -11.18 -12.85 -10.71
C GLU A 121 -11.17 -13.62 -9.39
N LEU A 122 -12.20 -13.40 -8.58
CA LEU A 122 -12.34 -13.97 -7.26
C LEU A 122 -13.29 -15.16 -7.32
N THR A 123 -12.97 -16.22 -6.59
CA THR A 123 -13.85 -17.35 -6.32
C THR A 123 -14.62 -17.12 -5.02
N VAL A 124 -15.85 -17.64 -4.93
CA VAL A 124 -16.63 -17.63 -3.69
C VAL A 124 -15.85 -18.32 -2.57
N ASP A 125 -15.49 -17.56 -1.53
CA ASP A 125 -14.69 -18.03 -0.40
C ASP A 125 -15.09 -17.32 0.92
N PRO A 126 -16.11 -17.82 1.62
CA PRO A 126 -16.56 -17.24 2.89
C PRO A 126 -15.61 -17.49 4.07
N ASN A 127 -14.53 -18.26 3.87
CA ASN A 127 -13.56 -18.59 4.93
C ASN A 127 -12.19 -17.91 4.74
N GLY A 128 -11.97 -17.22 3.63
CA GLY A 128 -10.69 -16.56 3.32
C GLY A 128 -9.52 -17.56 3.24
N GLU A 129 -9.74 -18.70 2.60
CA GLU A 129 -8.73 -19.75 2.37
C GLU A 129 -7.95 -19.53 1.06
N VAL A 130 -8.54 -18.82 0.10
CA VAL A 130 -7.94 -18.54 -1.20
C VAL A 130 -7.01 -17.34 -1.10
N ILE A 131 -5.75 -17.55 -1.50
CA ILE A 131 -4.72 -16.51 -1.53
C ILE A 131 -4.48 -16.15 -2.99
N TYR A 132 -4.77 -14.90 -3.36
CA TYR A 132 -4.56 -14.39 -4.71
C TYR A 132 -3.15 -13.78 -4.83
N PRO A 133 -2.22 -14.41 -5.57
CA PRO A 133 -0.89 -13.86 -5.76
C PRO A 133 -0.92 -12.64 -6.68
N LEU A 134 -0.13 -11.63 -6.33
CA LEU A 134 0.01 -10.40 -7.10
C LEU A 134 1.39 -10.32 -7.75
N LYS A 135 1.48 -9.56 -8.84
CA LYS A 135 2.75 -9.28 -9.50
C LYS A 135 3.54 -8.27 -8.67
N ILE A 136 4.46 -8.78 -7.85
CA ILE A 136 5.32 -7.99 -6.94
C ILE A 136 5.99 -6.80 -7.65
N SER A 137 6.37 -6.95 -8.93
CA SER A 137 6.97 -5.87 -9.72
C SER A 137 6.06 -4.64 -9.86
N ARG A 138 4.74 -4.84 -9.97
CA ARG A 138 3.73 -3.77 -10.01
C ARG A 138 3.49 -3.17 -8.63
N PHE A 139 3.46 -4.02 -7.60
CA PHE A 139 3.14 -3.62 -6.23
C PHE A 139 4.35 -3.48 -5.29
N SER A 140 5.46 -2.95 -5.80
CA SER A 140 6.59 -2.50 -4.97
C SER A 140 6.42 -1.04 -4.55
N ASN A 141 6.82 -0.67 -3.33
CA ASN A 141 6.78 0.73 -2.88
C ASN A 141 5.37 1.36 -2.90
N VAL A 142 4.40 0.65 -2.33
CA VAL A 142 3.00 1.11 -2.20
C VAL A 142 2.84 1.88 -0.89
N GLN A 143 2.24 3.06 -0.95
CA GLN A 143 1.89 3.91 0.20
C GLN A 143 0.38 4.04 0.39
N THR A 144 -0.36 3.99 -0.72
CA THR A 144 -1.81 3.89 -0.72
C THR A 144 -2.22 2.82 -1.72
N LEU A 145 -3.13 1.95 -1.34
CA LEU A 145 -3.73 0.94 -2.20
C LEU A 145 -5.22 1.23 -2.32
N SER A 146 -5.73 1.28 -3.55
CA SER A 146 -7.18 1.35 -3.78
C SER A 146 -7.68 0.04 -4.36
N LEU A 147 -8.78 -0.47 -3.81
CA LEU A 147 -9.43 -1.70 -4.25
C LEU A 147 -10.82 -1.34 -4.76
N HIS A 148 -11.09 -1.61 -6.04
CA HIS A 148 -12.41 -1.45 -6.63
C HIS A 148 -13.03 -2.83 -6.86
N PHE A 149 -14.15 -3.08 -6.22
CA PHE A 149 -14.99 -4.25 -6.46
C PHE A 149 -16.08 -3.84 -7.43
N SER A 150 -16.01 -4.34 -8.67
CA SER A 150 -16.90 -3.94 -9.77
C SER A 150 -18.10 -4.88 -9.94
N ALA A 151 -17.97 -6.13 -9.49
CA ALA A 151 -18.93 -7.19 -9.75
C ALA A 151 -18.97 -8.20 -8.60
N ASN A 152 -20.12 -8.86 -8.46
CA ASN A 152 -20.35 -10.00 -7.58
C ASN A 152 -20.87 -11.19 -8.40
N TYR A 153 -21.42 -12.20 -7.73
CA TYR A 153 -21.92 -13.43 -8.36
C TYR A 153 -23.40 -13.39 -8.77
N GLY A 154 -24.01 -12.20 -8.84
CA GLY A 154 -25.40 -11.99 -9.25
C GLY A 154 -26.31 -11.43 -8.15
N GLY A 155 -25.75 -11.11 -6.98
CA GLY A 155 -26.50 -10.44 -5.91
C GLY A 155 -26.73 -8.95 -6.22
N ASP A 156 -27.74 -8.36 -5.60
CA ASP A 156 -28.03 -6.92 -5.75
C ASP A 156 -26.94 -6.03 -5.11
N THR A 157 -26.29 -6.53 -4.06
CA THR A 157 -25.24 -5.85 -3.30
C THR A 157 -24.03 -6.76 -3.10
N THR A 158 -22.88 -6.16 -2.80
CA THR A 158 -21.64 -6.87 -2.49
C THR A 158 -21.40 -6.84 -0.99
N ARG A 159 -21.11 -8.02 -0.40
CA ARG A 159 -20.81 -8.15 1.03
C ARG A 159 -19.43 -8.76 1.25
N ILE A 160 -18.60 -8.06 2.03
CA ILE A 160 -17.22 -8.44 2.34
C ILE A 160 -17.06 -8.54 3.86
N HIS A 161 -16.49 -9.64 4.34
CA HIS A 161 -16.23 -9.89 5.77
C HIS A 161 -14.77 -9.67 6.15
N TYR A 162 -13.86 -9.89 5.20
CA TYR A 162 -12.43 -9.84 5.46
C TYR A 162 -11.62 -9.43 4.23
N ILE A 163 -10.68 -8.51 4.43
CA ILE A 163 -9.64 -8.18 3.46
C ILE A 163 -8.28 -8.35 4.14
N GLY A 164 -7.52 -9.34 3.68
CA GLY A 164 -6.17 -9.64 4.17
C GLY A 164 -5.11 -9.23 3.15
N LEU A 165 -4.16 -8.40 3.56
CA LEU A 165 -3.03 -7.99 2.73
C LEU A 165 -1.75 -8.66 3.23
N ARG A 166 -0.99 -9.27 2.32
CA ARG A 166 0.28 -9.94 2.65
C ARG A 166 1.44 -9.40 1.86
N GLY A 167 2.56 -9.17 2.53
CA GLY A 167 3.77 -8.64 1.91
C GLY A 167 4.84 -8.21 2.91
N ASP A 168 5.82 -7.46 2.41
CA ASP A 168 6.87 -6.85 3.22
C ASP A 168 6.51 -5.40 3.56
N TYR A 169 6.88 -4.96 4.76
CA TYR A 169 6.81 -3.56 5.18
C TYR A 169 8.20 -2.96 5.31
N THR A 170 8.36 -1.76 4.79
CA THR A 170 9.54 -0.92 4.97
C THR A 170 9.11 0.38 5.64
N PRO A 171 9.68 0.73 6.81
CA PRO A 171 9.40 2.00 7.46
C PRO A 171 9.68 3.17 6.51
N ALA A 172 8.74 4.10 6.39
CA ALA A 172 9.00 5.33 5.64
C ALA A 172 10.18 6.06 6.30
N PRO A 173 11.14 6.59 5.52
CA PRO A 173 12.21 7.40 6.07
C PRO A 173 11.58 8.60 6.78
N ARG A 174 11.91 8.79 8.06
CA ARG A 174 11.52 10.01 8.77
C ARG A 174 12.05 11.18 7.95
N ARG A 175 11.16 12.02 7.43
CA ARG A 175 11.53 13.37 6.96
C ARG A 175 11.91 14.17 8.19
N GLU A 176 13.13 13.96 8.69
CA GLU A 176 13.76 14.96 9.52
C GLU A 176 13.88 16.20 8.63
N ALA A 177 13.15 17.26 8.97
CA ALA A 177 13.32 18.54 8.30
C ALA A 177 14.80 18.90 8.46
N VAL A 178 15.57 18.77 7.39
CA VAL A 178 16.92 19.32 7.35
C VAL A 178 16.72 20.83 7.45
N ILE A 179 16.86 21.35 8.66
CA ILE A 179 16.93 22.79 8.88
C ILE A 179 18.26 23.22 8.27
N THR A 180 18.24 23.59 7.00
CA THR A 180 19.36 24.26 6.35
C THR A 180 19.41 25.68 6.93
N ASN A 181 20.10 25.84 8.05
CA ASN A 181 20.58 27.16 8.46
C ASN A 181 21.60 27.60 7.40
N TYR A 182 21.13 28.32 6.38
CA TYR A 182 22.03 29.05 5.50
C TYR A 182 22.42 30.31 6.26
N GLU A 183 23.53 30.23 6.99
CA GLU A 183 24.11 31.38 7.68
C GLU A 183 24.64 32.37 6.62
N VAL A 184 23.76 33.21 6.06
CA VAL A 184 24.20 34.41 5.32
C VAL A 184 24.52 35.50 6.35
N THR A 185 25.52 35.26 7.18
CA THR A 185 26.21 36.37 7.84
C THR A 185 27.51 36.60 7.10
N PRO A 186 27.66 37.72 6.36
CA PRO A 186 28.92 38.03 5.71
C PRO A 186 30.03 38.07 6.77
N ASN A 187 31.03 37.22 6.62
CA ASN A 187 32.20 37.24 7.48
C ASN A 187 32.98 38.53 7.18
N VAL A 188 32.91 39.51 8.08
CA VAL A 188 33.62 40.81 7.97
C VAL A 188 35.14 40.68 7.88
N SER A 189 35.68 39.49 8.16
CA SER A 189 37.09 39.16 8.02
C SER A 189 37.53 39.02 6.56
N ASP A 190 36.62 38.65 5.66
CA ASP A 190 36.90 38.45 4.23
C ASP A 190 36.98 39.79 3.45
N LEU A 191 36.49 40.87 4.06
CA LEU A 191 36.44 42.22 3.46
C LEU A 191 37.76 43.01 3.56
N LYS A 192 38.83 42.47 4.17
CA LYS A 192 40.02 43.27 4.51
C LYS A 192 41.22 43.21 3.55
N ASP A 193 41.24 42.32 2.56
CA ASP A 193 42.44 42.16 1.72
C ASP A 193 42.44 42.95 0.39
N ASN A 194 41.31 43.47 -0.08
CA ASN A 194 41.23 44.09 -1.41
C ASN A 194 41.27 45.63 -1.47
N ILE A 195 41.41 46.33 -0.33
CA ILE A 195 41.39 47.81 -0.32
C ILE A 195 42.81 48.42 -0.23
N LEU A 196 43.83 47.65 0.19
CA LEU A 196 45.17 48.20 0.46
C LEU A 196 46.20 48.03 -0.67
N GLN A 197 45.91 47.29 -1.75
CA GLN A 197 46.89 47.08 -2.84
C GLN A 197 46.76 48.02 -4.04
N THR A 198 45.76 48.90 -4.11
CA THR A 198 45.54 49.74 -5.31
C THR A 198 46.25 51.10 -5.27
N GLN A 199 46.95 51.49 -4.19
CA GLN A 199 47.56 52.82 -4.07
C GLN A 199 49.10 52.88 -4.17
N SER A 200 49.74 52.02 -4.97
CA SER A 200 51.19 52.17 -5.19
C SER A 200 51.64 51.82 -6.60
N ARG A 201 51.05 52.47 -7.62
CA ARG A 201 51.71 52.71 -8.92
C ARG A 201 51.23 54.03 -9.54
N PHE A 202 51.79 55.14 -9.07
CA PHE A 202 51.87 56.39 -9.84
C PHE A 202 53.23 57.06 -9.61
N VAL A 203 53.97 57.25 -10.73
CA VAL A 203 55.03 58.24 -11.00
C VAL A 203 56.33 58.03 -10.21
N GLU A 204 57.52 57.93 -10.81
CA GLU A 204 58.17 58.67 -11.92
C GLU A 204 59.19 57.80 -12.65
#